data_AF-A0A965HX73-F1
#
_entry.id   AF-A0A965HX73-F1
#
_cell.length_a   1.000
_cell.length_b   1.000
_cell.length_c   1.000
_cell.angle_alpha   90.00
_cell.angle_beta   90.00
_cell.angle_gamma   90.00
#
_symmetry.space_group_name_H-M   'P 1'
#
loop_
_entity.id
_entity.type
_entity.pdbx_description
1 polymer ?
#
loop_
_entity_poly.entity_id
_entity_poly.type
_entity_poly.pdbx_seq_one_letter_code
_entity_poly.pdbx_strand_id
1 'polypeptide(L)'
;MTPAQFKAWRKQHGFKQKEVAEKLGLKKRMIQYYETGQRNGKTVEIPLYIRLACYAISRGCVDFDGTKDIRSIKNPMKKNREATQPTETSNEALAITLLATTNT
;
A
#
# COMPACT_ATOMS: atom_id res chain seq x y z
N MET A 1 5.77 4.78 -6.42
CA MET A 1 5.99 4.95 -7.87
C MET A 1 7.02 6.05 -8.04
N THR A 2 8.20 5.70 -8.56
CA THR A 2 9.28 6.64 -8.88
C THR A 2 9.02 7.35 -10.22
N PRO A 3 9.74 8.45 -10.54
CA PRO A 3 9.62 9.11 -11.84
C PRO A 3 9.86 8.17 -13.03
N ALA A 4 10.86 7.28 -12.91
CA ALA A 4 11.16 6.27 -13.92
C ALA A 4 10.00 5.27 -14.09
N GLN A 5 9.41 4.80 -12.99
CA GLN A 5 8.25 3.90 -13.02
C GLN A 5 7.03 4.56 -13.66
N PHE A 6 6.77 5.84 -13.37
CA PHE A 6 5.65 6.58 -13.98
C PHE A 6 5.84 6.77 -15.49
N LYS A 7 7.04 7.13 -15.93
CA LYS A 7 7.39 7.25 -17.34
C LYS A 7 7.25 5.91 -18.07
N ALA A 8 7.72 4.82 -17.45
CA ALA A 8 7.59 3.47 -18.01
C ALA A 8 6.12 3.06 -18.13
N TRP A 9 5.33 3.25 -17.07
CA TRP A 9 3.89 3.01 -17.07
C TRP A 9 3.19 3.76 -18.21
N ARG A 10 3.43 5.07 -18.36
CA ARG A 10 2.81 5.85 -19.45
C ARG A 10 3.14 5.28 -20.82
N LYS A 11 4.41 4.94 -21.05
CA LYS A 11 4.88 4.37 -22.34
C LYS A 11 4.29 2.99 -22.60
N GLN A 12 4.18 2.13 -21.59
CA GLN A 12 3.57 0.80 -21.70
C GLN A 12 2.11 0.87 -22.14
N HIS A 13 1.39 1.89 -21.69
CA HIS A 13 0.01 2.17 -22.12
C HIS A 13 -0.10 2.90 -23.47
N GLY A 14 1.04 3.22 -24.12
CA GLY A 14 1.05 3.94 -25.40
C GLY A 14 0.64 5.41 -25.32
N PHE A 15 0.47 5.98 -24.12
CA PHE A 15 -0.05 7.33 -23.97
C PHE A 15 1.00 8.40 -24.27
N LYS A 16 0.59 9.46 -24.96
CA LYS A 16 1.33 10.73 -25.01
C LYS A 16 1.17 11.48 -23.68
N GLN A 17 2.09 12.41 -23.38
CA GLN A 17 2.00 13.23 -22.16
C GLN A 17 0.71 14.04 -22.06
N LYS A 18 0.13 14.47 -23.20
CA LYS A 18 -1.14 15.20 -23.23
C LYS A 18 -2.32 14.28 -22.86
N GLU A 19 -2.39 13.11 -23.48
CA GLU A 19 -3.47 12.13 -23.26
C GLU A 19 -3.53 11.65 -21.80
N VAL A 20 -2.37 11.37 -21.20
CA VAL A 20 -2.35 10.97 -19.78
C VAL A 20 -2.74 12.12 -18.85
N ALA A 21 -2.44 13.37 -19.24
CA ALA A 21 -2.85 14.55 -18.48
C ALA A 21 -4.38 14.69 -18.51
N GLU A 22 -5.00 14.51 -19.67
CA GLU A 22 -6.46 14.52 -19.83
C GLU A 22 -7.10 13.39 -19.01
N LYS A 23 -6.58 12.16 -19.09
CA LYS A 23 -7.09 11.01 -18.31
C LYS A 23 -6.99 11.20 -16.80
N LEU A 24 -5.94 11.88 -16.32
CA LEU A 24 -5.72 12.13 -14.89
C LEU A 24 -6.36 13.45 -14.41
N GLY A 25 -6.98 14.24 -15.29
CA GLY A 25 -7.52 15.55 -14.94
C GLY A 25 -6.43 16.57 -14.54
N LEU A 26 -5.25 16.48 -15.15
CA LEU A 26 -4.08 17.31 -14.84
C LEU A 26 -3.66 18.19 -16.02
N LYS A 27 -2.90 19.24 -15.71
CA LYS A 27 -2.14 19.99 -16.74
C LYS A 27 -0.98 19.12 -17.24
N LYS A 28 -0.69 19.16 -18.55
CA LYS A 28 0.46 18.45 -19.16
C LYS A 28 1.78 18.67 -18.42
N ARG A 29 2.01 19.88 -17.89
CA ARG A 29 3.21 20.23 -17.11
C ARG A 29 3.39 19.39 -15.84
N MET A 30 2.30 18.93 -15.22
CA MET A 30 2.37 18.02 -14.06
C MET A 30 2.95 16.67 -14.45
N ILE A 31 2.59 16.15 -15.63
CA ILE A 31 3.13 14.89 -16.14
C ILE A 31 4.64 15.01 -16.32
N GLN A 32 5.12 16.14 -16.83
CA GLN A 32 6.56 16.40 -16.96
C GLN A 32 7.25 16.38 -15.59
N TYR A 33 6.71 17.08 -14.59
CA TYR A 33 7.29 17.09 -13.24
C TYR A 33 7.34 15.70 -12.61
N TYR A 34 6.32 14.87 -12.82
CA TYR A 34 6.31 13.49 -12.31
C TYR A 34 7.28 12.58 -13.07
N GLU A 35 7.51 12.80 -14.37
CA GLU A 35 8.49 12.03 -15.13
C GLU A 35 9.93 12.43 -14.86
N THR A 36 10.19 13.72 -14.60
CA THR A 36 11.53 14.21 -14.26
C THR A 36 11.83 14.09 -12.77
N GLY A 37 10.78 14.01 -11.94
CA GLY A 37 10.89 14.12 -10.48
C GLY A 37 11.29 15.51 -10.00
N GLN A 38 11.14 16.55 -10.83
CA GLN A 38 11.63 17.90 -10.51
C GLN A 38 10.68 19.02 -10.95
N ARG A 39 10.62 20.09 -10.14
CA ARG A 39 9.97 21.37 -10.43
C ARG A 39 10.86 22.52 -9.96
N ASN A 40 11.34 23.33 -10.90
CA ASN A 40 12.18 24.51 -10.61
C ASN A 40 13.37 24.17 -9.69
N GLY A 41 14.06 23.06 -9.97
CA GLY A 41 15.20 22.57 -9.18
C GLY A 41 14.84 21.89 -7.85
N LYS A 42 13.54 21.80 -7.50
CA LYS A 42 13.08 21.07 -6.32
C LYS A 42 12.59 19.68 -6.70
N THR A 43 12.92 18.69 -5.88
CA THR A 43 12.39 17.33 -6.03
C THR A 43 10.86 17.33 -5.88
N VAL A 44 10.18 16.65 -6.79
CA VAL A 44 8.74 16.46 -6.77
C VAL A 44 8.44 14.97 -6.67
N GLU A 45 7.74 14.62 -5.61
CA GLU A 45 7.19 13.29 -5.46
C GLU A 45 5.84 13.16 -6.15
N ILE A 46 5.53 11.96 -6.63
CA ILE A 46 4.25 11.65 -7.25
C ILE A 46 3.22 11.43 -6.13
N PRO A 47 2.15 12.24 -6.01
CA PRO A 47 1.19 12.14 -4.93
C PRO A 47 0.46 10.79 -4.89
N LEU A 48 -0.05 10.40 -3.71
CA LEU A 48 -0.76 9.14 -3.51
C LEU A 48 -1.91 8.94 -4.50
N TYR A 49 -2.78 9.94 -4.65
CA TYR A 49 -3.96 9.86 -5.52
C TYR A 49 -3.59 9.63 -6.99
N ILE A 50 -2.46 10.15 -7.45
CA ILE A 50 -1.96 9.87 -8.81
C ILE A 50 -1.52 8.42 -8.95
N ARG A 51 -0.82 7.87 -7.95
CA ARG A 51 -0.42 6.46 -7.97
C ARG A 51 -1.63 5.54 -8.01
N LEU A 52 -2.68 5.86 -7.24
CA LEU A 52 -3.94 5.14 -7.23
C LEU A 52 -4.66 5.24 -8.58
N ALA A 53 -4.72 6.43 -9.18
CA ALA A 53 -5.29 6.62 -10.51
C ALA A 53 -4.54 5.83 -11.60
N CYS A 54 -3.21 5.82 -11.58
CA CYS A 54 -2.41 4.99 -12.50
C CYS A 54 -2.70 3.51 -12.34
N TYR A 55 -2.85 3.04 -11.10
CA TYR A 55 -3.24 1.67 -10.82
C TYR A 55 -4.64 1.37 -11.37
N ALA A 56 -5.63 2.23 -11.11
CA ALA A 56 -6.98 2.09 -11.62
C ALA A 56 -7.02 1.99 -13.15
N ILE A 57 -6.33 2.89 -13.86
CA ILE A 57 -6.23 2.86 -15.32
C ILE A 57 -5.59 1.56 -15.81
N SER A 58 -4.59 1.04 -15.10
CA SER A 58 -3.96 -0.25 -15.43
C SER A 58 -4.90 -1.44 -15.27
N ARG A 59 -5.97 -1.29 -14.48
CA ARG A 59 -7.04 -2.27 -14.32
C ARG A 59 -8.23 -2.03 -15.26
N GLY A 60 -8.14 -1.05 -16.16
CA GLY A 60 -9.21 -0.67 -17.07
C GLY A 60 -10.25 0.28 -16.46
N CYS A 61 -10.05 0.74 -15.23
CA CYS A 61 -10.92 1.71 -14.58
C CYS A 61 -10.51 3.13 -15.00
N VAL A 62 -11.27 3.74 -15.91
CA VAL A 62 -11.04 5.10 -16.41
C VAL A 62 -11.95 6.16 -15.77
N ASP A 63 -13.06 5.73 -15.18
CA ASP A 63 -14.03 6.60 -14.52
C ASP A 63 -14.69 5.85 -13.36
N PHE A 64 -15.05 6.57 -12.31
CA PHE A 64 -15.73 6.05 -11.12
C PHE A 64 -16.56 7.16 -10.47
N ASP A 65 -17.88 6.96 -10.46
CA ASP A 65 -18.88 7.90 -9.96
C ASP A 65 -19.40 7.56 -8.55
N GLY A 66 -18.90 6.48 -7.95
CA GLY A 66 -19.35 6.02 -6.63
C GLY A 66 -20.72 5.33 -6.61
N THR A 67 -21.41 5.21 -7.75
CA THR A 67 -22.75 4.59 -7.82
C THR A 67 -22.70 3.10 -8.11
N LYS A 68 -21.62 2.63 -8.74
CA LYS A 68 -21.39 1.21 -9.01
C LYS A 68 -20.91 0.51 -7.73
N ASP A 69 -21.71 -0.42 -7.24
CA ASP A 69 -21.55 -1.08 -5.94
C ASP A 69 -20.14 -1.67 -5.72
N ILE A 70 -19.45 -1.14 -4.70
CA ILE A 70 -18.14 -1.63 -4.19
C ILE A 70 -18.31 -2.98 -3.44
N ARG A 71 -19.56 -3.46 -3.29
CA ARG A 71 -19.96 -4.59 -2.44
C ARG A 71 -19.48 -5.97 -2.89
N SER A 72 -18.69 -6.09 -3.96
CA SER A 72 -18.07 -7.37 -4.36
C SER A 72 -16.60 -7.53 -3.91
N ILE A 73 -16.03 -6.58 -3.17
CA ILE A 73 -14.74 -6.82 -2.49
C ILE A 73 -15.01 -7.69 -1.24
N LYS A 74 -15.23 -9.00 -1.43
CA LYS A 74 -15.01 -9.98 -0.37
C LYS A 74 -13.54 -9.84 0.04
N ASN A 75 -13.28 -9.19 1.17
CA ASN A 75 -11.95 -9.03 1.74
C ASN A 75 -11.43 -10.41 2.18
N PRO A 76 -10.39 -11.00 1.55
CA PRO A 76 -9.84 -12.26 2.02
C PRO A 76 -8.86 -12.07 3.20
N MET A 77 -8.59 -10.84 3.67
CA MET A 77 -7.69 -10.59 4.80
C MET A 77 -8.41 -10.67 6.16
N LYS A 78 -8.98 -11.84 6.47
CA LYS A 78 -9.12 -12.34 7.84
C LYS A 78 -8.81 -13.83 7.86
N LYS A 79 -7.53 -14.19 7.74
CA LYS A 79 -7.04 -15.47 8.27
C LYS A 79 -5.62 -15.29 8.78
N ASN A 80 -5.48 -15.59 10.07
CA ASN A 80 -4.26 -15.72 10.86
C ASN A 80 -3.59 -14.42 11.37
N ARG A 81 -4.12 -13.92 12.49
CA ARG A 81 -3.31 -13.58 13.66
C ARG A 81 -3.86 -14.34 14.86
N GLU A 82 -3.61 -15.65 14.87
CA GLU A 82 -3.65 -16.44 16.09
C GLU A 82 -2.22 -17.00 16.26
N ALA A 83 -1.38 -16.20 16.91
CA ALA A 83 -0.09 -16.62 17.45
C ALA A 83 0.29 -15.62 18.55
N THR A 84 -0.09 -16.00 19.77
CA THR A 84 0.62 -15.77 21.03
C THR A 84 0.72 -14.33 21.54
N GLN A 85 -0.20 -13.99 22.46
CA GLN A 85 0.03 -12.93 23.45
C GLN A 85 1.03 -13.43 24.52
N PRO A 86 1.90 -12.55 25.05
CA PRO A 86 2.73 -12.87 26.20
C PRO A 86 1.91 -12.69 27.47
N THR A 87 1.82 -13.73 28.31
CA THR A 87 1.35 -13.58 29.70
C THR A 87 2.44 -14.06 30.62
N GLU A 88 3.20 -13.09 31.14
CA GLU A 88 3.91 -13.21 32.40
C GLU A 88 2.88 -13.39 33.51
N THR A 89 3.00 -14.45 34.33
CA THR A 89 2.73 -14.39 35.77
C THR A 89 3.21 -15.64 36.51
N SER A 90 3.79 -15.39 37.68
CA SER A 90 4.09 -16.30 38.81
C SER A 90 5.33 -17.21 38.73
N ASN A 91 6.49 -16.58 38.91
CA ASN A 91 7.57 -17.18 39.70
C ASN A 91 7.16 -17.20 41.19
N GLU A 92 6.38 -18.20 41.62
CA GLU A 92 6.23 -18.60 43.03
C GLU A 92 5.94 -20.10 43.13
N ALA A 93 6.92 -20.94 42.80
CA ALA A 93 6.89 -22.37 43.14
C ALA A 93 8.26 -22.90 43.62
N LEU A 94 9.17 -22.00 44.01
CA LEU A 94 10.50 -22.34 44.54
C LEU A 94 10.56 -22.49 46.08
N ALA A 95 9.42 -22.47 46.78
CA ALA A 95 9.42 -22.43 48.24
C ALA A 95 8.74 -23.60 48.97
N ILE A 96 7.93 -24.45 48.33
CA ILE A 96 7.16 -25.47 49.07
C ILE A 96 7.07 -26.77 48.28
N THR A 97 8.12 -27.60 48.31
CA THR A 97 8.10 -29.08 48.48
C THR A 97 9.56 -29.57 48.55
N LEU A 98 10.33 -29.01 49.49
CA LEU A 98 11.62 -29.55 49.95
C LEU A 98 11.40 -30.49 51.17
N LEU A 99 10.22 -31.12 51.31
CA LEU A 99 9.83 -31.80 52.56
C LEU A 99 9.04 -33.11 52.36
N ALA A 100 9.38 -33.95 51.38
CA ALA A 100 8.93 -35.33 51.41
C ALA A 100 9.99 -36.29 50.82
N THR A 101 10.60 -37.06 51.74
CA THR A 101 11.08 -38.44 51.55
C THR A 101 12.22 -38.64 50.54
N THR A 102 13.50 -38.65 50.89
CA THR A 102 14.19 -39.67 51.71
C THR A 102 13.52 -41.04 51.74
N ASN A 103 14.34 -42.05 51.48
CA ASN A 103 14.23 -43.46 51.86
C ASN A 103 13.84 -44.49 50.78
N THR A 104 14.90 -45.17 50.32
CA THR A 104 15.04 -46.57 49.86
C THR A 104 14.69 -46.89 48.41
#